data_AF-A0A1G6BUT3-F1
#
_entry.id   AF-A0A1G6BUT3-F1
#
_cell.length_a   1.000
_cell.length_b   1.000
_cell.length_c   1.000
_cell.angle_alpha   90.00
_cell.angle_beta   90.00
_cell.angle_gamma   90.00
#
_symmetry.space_group_name_H-M   'P 1'
#
loop_
_entity.id
_entity.type
_entity.pdbx_description
1 polymer ?
#
loop_
_entity_poly.entity_id
_entity_poly.type
_entity_poly.pdbx_seq_one_letter_code
_entity_poly.pdbx_strand_id
1 'polypeptide(L)'
;MEKKLVAATLGLVFVLSACGQTGGTEAGTSQPAETTAQETEAAETTTEEPEEAEASEETEAADEESSEEGKKAENSDVITDNVITADLFEVTIPDEFSGIFEAEVSEGRVDIYHKQTREEGFPGLIFSIWARETPSEYAGGPYMKKGELFDKDGASYDVVKGEATEIQWDYNKDMPEDFGKLYDAAEDIIKNITATNGGTFSYGAGMKGEDLYAYTFSDFIDALNEGADANKLEEMGYAPDYYAIMQAEGEDGLSKIGFAYKDVNVDGIDELFIGDIESGAIYDVFTMVDKEATHVVSGGARDRYYVYDNSFISNEYSGGAEESGVTLYALMNNDTDMVCQYGYKYDGYEDEEKPWFATYDMEEWTPISEEEYDEAMKNYEGQKESDVELKPLSDIAPVDFSKVDMSQYATFTELVDSLKAGMGYANVTIDGTDALLVASGCYKWDDTDAAIDSSIFIYDENGAVKYLGSVTSQGTANPLAMADGKLITAGHHFVTKNTIKDGKLAVAEEASETFDTDGNATYYVGEDKVDDDTELQRMFDEAMNAEIINFQPVAE
;
A
#
# COMPACT_ATOMS: atom_id res chain seq x y z
N MET A 1 -0.76 -33.15 27.05
CA MET A 1 -1.28 -34.42 26.49
C MET A 1 -1.94 -34.04 25.18
N GLU A 2 -1.40 -34.54 24.07
CA GLU A 2 -1.88 -34.42 22.68
C GLU A 2 -2.09 -33.00 22.12
N LYS A 3 -1.04 -32.44 21.50
CA LYS A 3 -1.19 -31.36 20.50
C LYS A 3 -1.59 -32.01 19.18
N LYS A 4 -2.77 -31.68 18.67
CA LYS A 4 -3.25 -32.04 17.33
C LYS A 4 -2.67 -31.05 16.33
N LEU A 5 -2.05 -31.61 15.30
CA LEU A 5 -1.55 -30.93 14.10
C LEU A 5 -2.76 -30.52 13.24
N VAL A 6 -2.86 -29.25 12.88
CA VAL A 6 -3.75 -28.75 11.83
C VAL A 6 -2.88 -28.46 10.62
N ALA A 7 -3.05 -29.24 9.56
CA ALA A 7 -2.39 -29.05 8.28
C ALA A 7 -3.28 -28.17 7.39
N ALA A 8 -2.78 -26.98 7.03
CA ALA A 8 -3.34 -26.18 5.95
C ALA A 8 -2.83 -26.76 4.63
N THR A 9 -3.76 -27.16 3.75
CA THR A 9 -3.46 -27.71 2.42
C THR A 9 -3.74 -26.62 1.40
N LEU A 10 -2.69 -26.04 0.81
CA LEU A 10 -2.81 -25.18 -0.36
C LEU A 10 -3.01 -26.07 -1.59
N GLY A 11 -4.20 -26.00 -2.19
CA GLY A 11 -4.52 -26.73 -3.42
C GLY A 11 -4.28 -25.86 -4.65
N LEU A 12 -3.15 -26.07 -5.34
CA LEU A 12 -2.89 -25.56 -6.68
C LEU A 12 -3.09 -26.70 -7.68
N VAL A 13 -4.12 -26.59 -8.52
CA VAL A 13 -4.41 -27.53 -9.62
C VAL A 13 -3.90 -26.91 -10.92
N PHE A 14 -2.75 -27.38 -11.40
CA PHE A 14 -2.37 -27.25 -12.81
C PHE A 14 -2.64 -28.58 -13.52
N VAL A 15 -3.52 -28.54 -14.53
CA VAL A 15 -3.71 -29.64 -15.47
C VAL A 15 -2.75 -29.44 -16.64
N LEU A 16 -1.67 -30.21 -16.68
CA LEU A 16 -0.94 -30.50 -17.91
C LEU A 16 -1.23 -31.94 -18.32
N SER A 17 -1.63 -32.12 -19.57
CA SER A 17 -1.60 -33.42 -20.24
C SER A 17 -0.76 -33.28 -21.51
N ALA A 18 0.39 -33.92 -21.48
CA ALA A 18 1.31 -34.05 -22.60
C ALA A 18 1.07 -35.35 -23.38
N CYS A 19 1.73 -35.39 -24.54
CA CYS A 19 2.11 -36.54 -25.40
C CYS A 19 1.13 -36.88 -26.55
N GLY A 20 1.56 -36.90 -27.83
CA GLY A 20 2.90 -36.72 -28.37
C GLY A 20 2.99 -36.88 -29.89
N GLN A 21 4.12 -36.39 -30.43
CA GLN A 21 4.89 -36.76 -31.62
C GLN A 21 4.19 -37.39 -32.85
N THR A 22 4.37 -36.79 -34.03
CA THR A 22 5.41 -37.19 -35.02
C THR A 22 5.43 -36.29 -36.28
N GLY A 23 6.63 -35.79 -36.62
CA GLY A 23 7.24 -35.78 -37.98
C GLY A 23 6.63 -34.98 -39.15
N GLY A 24 7.41 -34.01 -39.67
CA GLY A 24 7.76 -33.97 -41.10
C GLY A 24 7.05 -32.96 -42.02
N THR A 25 7.72 -31.81 -42.23
CA THR A 25 7.95 -31.06 -43.49
C THR A 25 6.88 -30.92 -44.60
N GLU A 26 6.78 -29.66 -45.03
CA GLU A 26 6.50 -29.09 -46.38
C GLU A 26 5.16 -28.38 -46.65
N ALA A 27 5.38 -27.15 -47.16
CA ALA A 27 4.51 -26.14 -47.76
C ALA A 27 3.32 -26.62 -48.59
N GLY A 28 2.25 -25.83 -48.56
CA GLY A 28 1.21 -25.88 -49.58
C GLY A 28 -0.03 -25.06 -49.23
N THR A 29 -0.13 -23.88 -49.81
CA THR A 29 -1.35 -23.05 -49.89
C THR A 29 -2.48 -23.80 -50.61
N SER A 30 -3.71 -23.73 -50.07
CA SER A 30 -4.97 -23.58 -50.85
C SER A 30 -6.21 -23.71 -49.95
N GLN A 31 -7.06 -22.68 -49.98
CA GLN A 31 -8.52 -22.75 -49.82
C GLN A 31 -9.13 -23.30 -51.14
N PRO A 32 -10.46 -23.58 -51.30
CA PRO A 32 -11.60 -23.50 -50.35
C PRO A 32 -12.63 -24.67 -50.48
N ALA A 33 -13.78 -24.53 -49.80
CA ALA A 33 -15.11 -25.12 -50.10
C ALA A 33 -15.26 -26.64 -49.85
N GLU A 34 -16.40 -27.24 -49.48
CA GLU A 34 -17.81 -26.83 -49.31
C GLU A 34 -18.48 -27.97 -48.51
N THR A 35 -19.50 -27.61 -47.72
CA THR A 35 -20.75 -28.36 -47.39
C THR A 35 -20.84 -29.88 -47.61
N THR A 36 -21.42 -30.61 -46.65
CA THR A 36 -22.83 -31.08 -46.68
C THR A 36 -23.19 -31.82 -45.38
N ALA A 37 -24.40 -31.52 -44.91
CA ALA A 37 -25.07 -31.98 -43.70
C ALA A 37 -25.45 -33.47 -43.68
N GLN A 38 -25.77 -33.98 -42.48
CA GLN A 38 -26.91 -34.89 -42.33
C GLN A 38 -27.62 -34.71 -40.98
N GLU A 39 -28.93 -34.52 -41.09
CA GLU A 39 -29.95 -34.22 -40.09
C GLU A 39 -30.31 -35.38 -39.15
N THR A 40 -30.92 -35.04 -38.02
CA THR A 40 -32.26 -35.53 -37.57
C THR A 40 -32.76 -34.51 -36.53
N GLU A 41 -33.77 -33.68 -36.85
CA GLU A 41 -35.22 -33.83 -36.54
C GLU A 41 -35.50 -34.15 -35.06
N ALA A 42 -36.47 -33.57 -34.33
CA ALA A 42 -37.55 -32.58 -34.46
C ALA A 42 -37.99 -32.33 -32.98
N ALA A 43 -38.76 -31.33 -32.53
CA ALA A 43 -39.94 -30.66 -33.05
C ALA A 43 -40.17 -29.38 -32.21
N GLU A 44 -40.38 -28.23 -32.85
CA GLU A 44 -41.66 -27.50 -33.02
C GLU A 44 -41.94 -26.46 -31.90
N THR A 45 -41.67 -25.17 -32.11
CA THR A 45 -42.34 -24.12 -32.94
C THR A 45 -43.48 -23.40 -32.21
N THR A 46 -43.28 -22.10 -31.96
CA THR A 46 -43.98 -20.92 -32.56
C THR A 46 -45.03 -20.34 -31.59
N THR A 47 -45.28 -19.04 -31.46
CA THR A 47 -45.35 -17.99 -32.49
C THR A 47 -45.45 -16.60 -31.84
N GLU A 48 -45.22 -15.59 -32.67
CA GLU A 48 -45.30 -14.11 -32.60
C GLU A 48 -46.40 -13.40 -31.78
N GLU A 49 -46.14 -12.11 -31.54
CA GLU A 49 -46.99 -11.01 -31.03
C GLU A 49 -48.38 -10.90 -31.70
N PRO A 50 -49.34 -10.17 -31.09
CA PRO A 50 -49.61 -8.79 -31.56
C PRO A 50 -50.17 -7.78 -30.51
N GLU A 51 -50.29 -6.53 -31.00
CA GLU A 51 -50.95 -5.30 -30.50
C GLU A 51 -52.22 -5.44 -29.61
N GLU A 52 -52.45 -4.50 -28.67
CA GLU A 52 -53.58 -3.55 -28.71
C GLU A 52 -53.58 -2.55 -27.51
N ALA A 53 -54.42 -1.52 -27.65
CA ALA A 53 -54.43 -0.24 -26.98
C ALA A 53 -55.42 -0.09 -25.78
N GLU A 54 -55.28 1.07 -25.13
CA GLU A 54 -56.26 1.86 -24.35
C GLU A 54 -56.64 1.48 -22.90
N ALA A 55 -56.11 2.33 -21.98
CA ALA A 55 -56.80 3.13 -20.97
C ALA A 55 -57.73 2.49 -19.92
N SER A 56 -57.37 2.65 -18.63
CA SER A 56 -58.11 3.51 -17.69
C SER A 56 -57.45 3.57 -16.31
N GLU A 57 -57.56 4.74 -15.69
CA GLU A 57 -57.17 5.10 -14.32
C GLU A 57 -57.57 4.06 -13.26
N GLU A 58 -56.67 3.77 -12.32
CA GLU A 58 -57.00 3.64 -10.90
C GLU A 58 -55.74 3.89 -10.05
N THR A 59 -55.90 4.81 -9.10
CA THR A 59 -54.93 5.25 -8.10
C THR A 59 -54.57 4.13 -7.13
N GLU A 60 -53.29 3.85 -6.91
CA GLU A 60 -52.82 3.24 -5.67
C GLU A 60 -51.62 4.00 -5.11
N ALA A 61 -51.65 4.13 -3.79
CA ALA A 61 -50.86 5.03 -2.97
C ALA A 61 -49.39 4.60 -2.89
N ALA A 62 -48.52 5.60 -2.75
CA ALA A 62 -47.19 5.40 -2.21
C ALA A 62 -47.32 4.92 -0.75
N ASP A 63 -46.91 3.69 -0.50
CA ASP A 63 -46.58 3.24 0.85
C ASP A 63 -45.19 3.78 1.20
N GLU A 64 -45.20 4.85 1.98
CA GLU A 64 -44.12 5.18 2.90
C GLU A 64 -44.03 4.10 3.98
N GLU A 65 -42.95 3.31 3.97
CA GLU A 65 -42.38 2.72 5.18
C GLU A 65 -40.88 2.95 5.14
N SER A 66 -40.17 3.35 6.18
CA SER A 66 -40.48 4.11 7.38
C SER A 66 -39.10 4.47 7.93
N SER A 67 -38.89 5.74 8.25
CA SER A 67 -37.80 6.19 9.11
C SER A 67 -37.70 5.31 10.36
N GLU A 68 -36.50 4.83 10.69
CA GLU A 68 -36.24 4.27 12.02
C GLU A 68 -36.34 5.40 13.06
N GLU A 69 -37.56 5.63 13.54
CA GLU A 69 -37.81 6.36 14.77
C GLU A 69 -37.19 5.58 15.94
N GLY A 70 -36.16 6.19 16.55
CA GLY A 70 -35.94 6.21 17.99
C GLY A 70 -36.21 4.92 18.75
N LYS A 71 -35.32 3.92 18.61
CA LYS A 71 -35.07 3.02 19.74
C LYS A 71 -34.37 3.83 20.82
N LYS A 72 -35.15 4.25 21.81
CA LYS A 72 -34.66 4.76 23.09
C LYS A 72 -33.70 3.73 23.67
N ALA A 73 -32.39 4.02 23.60
CA ALA A 73 -31.35 3.19 24.18
C ALA A 73 -31.70 2.89 25.63
N GLU A 74 -31.61 1.61 26.01
CA GLU A 74 -31.74 1.17 27.39
C GLU A 74 -30.58 1.77 28.19
N ASN A 75 -30.81 2.93 28.80
CA ASN A 75 -30.03 3.57 29.86
C ASN A 75 -28.51 3.23 29.83
N SER A 76 -27.80 3.69 28.79
CA SER A 76 -26.36 3.90 28.88
C SER A 76 -26.15 4.89 30.02
N ASP A 77 -25.36 4.51 31.03
CA ASP A 77 -25.05 5.43 32.12
C ASP A 77 -24.23 6.58 31.53
N VAL A 78 -24.79 7.79 31.52
CA VAL A 78 -24.11 9.00 31.04
C VAL A 78 -22.91 9.27 31.93
N ILE A 79 -21.73 9.35 31.34
CA ILE A 79 -20.47 9.60 32.03
C ILE A 79 -20.15 11.09 31.95
N THR A 80 -19.90 11.71 33.10
CA THR A 80 -19.44 13.11 33.19
C THR A 80 -18.04 13.22 33.77
N ASP A 81 -17.44 12.08 34.14
CA ASP A 81 -16.08 12.03 34.65
C ASP A 81 -15.09 12.24 33.51
N ASN A 82 -14.00 12.96 33.79
CA ASN A 82 -12.97 13.27 32.81
C ASN A 82 -12.21 12.04 32.32
N VAL A 83 -12.20 10.95 33.08
CA VAL A 83 -11.59 9.68 32.65
C VAL A 83 -12.71 8.75 32.22
N ILE A 84 -12.72 8.39 30.94
CA ILE A 84 -13.75 7.54 30.34
C ILE A 84 -13.08 6.22 29.94
N THR A 85 -13.46 5.15 30.62
CA THR A 85 -12.91 3.80 30.38
C THR A 85 -13.89 3.00 29.53
N ALA A 86 -13.45 2.60 28.33
CA ALA A 86 -14.10 1.60 27.48
C ALA A 86 -13.43 0.22 27.66
N ASP A 87 -13.89 -0.77 26.90
CA ASP A 87 -13.38 -2.13 26.91
C ASP A 87 -11.92 -2.23 26.43
N LEU A 88 -11.60 -1.61 25.29
CA LEU A 88 -10.29 -1.65 24.63
C LEU A 88 -9.37 -0.51 25.06
N PHE A 89 -9.93 0.63 25.44
CA PHE A 89 -9.15 1.83 25.73
C PHE A 89 -9.77 2.73 26.79
N GLU A 90 -8.96 3.62 27.35
CA GLU A 90 -9.34 4.70 28.23
C GLU A 90 -8.91 6.03 27.62
N VAL A 91 -9.77 7.03 27.69
CA VAL A 91 -9.51 8.39 27.21
C VAL A 91 -9.70 9.40 28.33
N THR A 92 -8.84 10.42 28.36
CA THR A 92 -8.92 11.50 29.36
C THR A 92 -9.32 12.82 28.71
N ILE A 93 -10.43 13.38 29.15
CA ILE A 93 -10.87 14.73 28.79
C ILE A 93 -10.17 15.76 29.69
N PRO A 94 -9.56 16.82 29.13
CA PRO A 94 -8.93 17.89 29.92
C PRO A 94 -9.87 18.54 30.95
N ASP A 95 -9.33 18.91 32.12
CA ASP A 95 -10.08 19.54 33.24
C ASP A 95 -10.82 20.82 32.84
N GLU A 96 -10.34 21.55 31.84
CA GLU A 96 -11.01 22.75 31.34
C GLU A 96 -12.38 22.47 30.71
N PHE A 97 -12.62 21.22 30.31
CA PHE A 97 -13.90 20.77 29.77
C PHE A 97 -14.78 20.07 30.81
N SER A 98 -14.37 20.01 32.08
CA SER A 98 -15.20 19.40 33.13
C SER A 98 -16.57 20.08 33.24
N GLY A 99 -17.63 19.29 33.09
CA GLY A 99 -19.02 19.75 33.18
C GLY A 99 -19.59 20.38 31.91
N ILE A 100 -18.82 20.51 30.82
CA ILE A 100 -19.35 20.93 29.51
C ILE A 100 -19.71 19.74 28.61
N PHE A 101 -19.19 18.54 28.91
CA PHE A 101 -19.42 17.34 28.12
C PHE A 101 -20.18 16.26 28.90
N GLU A 102 -20.75 15.35 28.14
CA GLU A 102 -21.29 14.07 28.58
C GLU A 102 -20.79 12.99 27.61
N ALA A 103 -20.47 11.80 28.09
CA ALA A 103 -19.98 10.70 27.27
C ALA A 103 -20.86 9.47 27.40
N GLU A 104 -20.97 8.72 26.30
CA GLU A 104 -21.61 7.41 26.25
C GLU A 104 -20.61 6.36 25.74
N VAL A 105 -20.62 5.18 26.36
CA VAL A 105 -19.72 4.08 26.01
C VAL A 105 -20.54 2.95 25.42
N SER A 106 -20.09 2.42 24.29
CA SER A 106 -20.58 1.19 23.67
C SER A 106 -19.41 0.33 23.19
N GLU A 107 -19.67 -0.78 22.52
CA GLU A 107 -18.65 -1.78 22.16
C GLU A 107 -17.53 -1.19 21.28
N GLY A 108 -16.33 -1.09 21.87
CA GLY A 108 -15.18 -0.42 21.28
C GLY A 108 -15.34 1.07 21.03
N ARG A 109 -16.38 1.75 21.55
CA ARG A 109 -16.74 3.13 21.17
C ARG A 109 -16.94 4.05 22.39
N VAL A 110 -16.48 5.28 22.25
CA VAL A 110 -16.80 6.40 23.15
C VAL A 110 -17.35 7.55 22.33
N ASP A 111 -18.60 7.95 22.59
CA ASP A 111 -19.23 9.12 21.99
C ASP A 111 -19.19 10.29 22.98
N ILE A 112 -18.66 11.44 22.55
CA ILE A 112 -18.52 12.63 23.39
C ILE A 112 -19.50 13.70 22.89
N TYR A 113 -20.36 14.14 23.79
CA TYR A 113 -21.42 15.09 23.52
C TYR A 113 -21.22 16.41 24.27
N HIS A 114 -21.66 17.51 23.67
CA HIS A 114 -21.79 18.79 24.35
C HIS A 114 -23.06 18.81 25.18
N LYS A 115 -22.88 18.88 26.50
CA LYS A 115 -23.95 18.75 27.48
C LYS A 115 -25.07 19.78 27.30
N GLN A 116 -24.70 21.06 27.20
CA GLN A 116 -25.69 22.13 27.09
C GLN A 116 -26.55 21.97 25.83
N THR A 117 -25.94 21.57 24.71
CA THR A 117 -26.66 21.34 23.46
C THR A 117 -27.69 20.22 23.59
N ARG A 118 -27.37 19.14 24.32
CA ARG A 118 -28.33 18.08 24.66
C ARG A 118 -29.44 18.54 25.59
N GLU A 119 -29.13 19.36 26.60
CA GLU A 119 -30.12 19.97 27.49
C GLU A 119 -31.10 20.89 26.74
N GLU A 120 -30.65 21.52 25.65
CA GLU A 120 -31.47 22.34 24.74
C GLU A 120 -32.31 21.50 23.76
N GLY A 121 -32.12 20.17 23.73
CA GLY A 121 -32.91 19.23 22.94
C GLY A 121 -32.33 18.87 21.57
N PHE A 122 -31.07 19.20 21.31
CA PHE A 122 -30.34 18.83 20.09
C PHE A 122 -29.44 17.61 20.34
N PRO A 123 -28.96 16.90 19.28
CA PRO A 123 -28.16 15.69 19.46
C PRO A 123 -26.82 15.95 20.17
N GLY A 124 -26.15 17.05 19.84
CA GLY A 124 -24.97 17.54 20.54
C GLY A 124 -23.71 16.67 20.44
N LEU A 125 -23.62 15.73 19.49
CA LEU A 125 -22.39 14.94 19.29
C LEU A 125 -21.25 15.89 18.91
N ILE A 126 -20.09 15.73 19.53
CA ILE A 126 -18.90 16.49 19.15
C ILE A 126 -18.00 15.62 18.29
N PHE A 127 -17.64 14.45 18.82
CA PHE A 127 -16.90 13.42 18.10
C PHE A 127 -17.08 12.05 18.76
N SER A 128 -16.73 11.03 18.01
CA SER A 128 -16.70 9.63 18.46
C SER A 128 -15.27 9.12 18.39
N ILE A 129 -14.88 8.25 19.31
CA ILE A 129 -13.66 7.46 19.23
C ILE A 129 -14.09 6.00 19.10
N TRP A 130 -13.60 5.30 18.09
CA TRP A 130 -14.04 3.94 17.82
C TRP A 130 -12.86 3.04 17.47
N ALA A 131 -12.72 1.90 18.14
CA ALA A 131 -11.73 0.88 17.83
C ALA A 131 -12.41 -0.28 17.07
N ARG A 132 -11.91 -0.62 15.88
CA ARG A 132 -12.51 -1.64 15.00
C ARG A 132 -11.47 -2.55 14.36
N GLU A 133 -11.80 -3.83 14.27
CA GLU A 133 -10.88 -4.84 13.70
C GLU A 133 -10.78 -4.71 12.19
N THR A 134 -11.92 -4.44 11.53
CA THR A 134 -12.01 -4.47 10.07
C THR A 134 -12.29 -3.07 9.51
N PRO A 135 -11.44 -2.55 8.59
CA PRO A 135 -11.67 -1.26 7.94
C PRO A 135 -13.06 -1.13 7.29
N SER A 136 -13.55 -2.19 6.66
CA SER A 136 -14.89 -2.23 6.04
C SER A 136 -16.06 -1.92 7.00
N GLU A 137 -15.84 -1.95 8.32
CA GLU A 137 -16.89 -1.62 9.32
C GLU A 137 -17.09 -0.11 9.52
N TYR A 138 -16.12 0.72 9.13
CA TYR A 138 -16.18 2.17 9.30
C TYR A 138 -15.89 2.96 8.02
N ALA A 139 -15.21 2.37 7.03
CA ALA A 139 -14.82 3.03 5.79
C ALA A 139 -16.04 3.60 5.05
N GLY A 140 -15.86 4.77 4.43
CA GLY A 140 -16.91 5.50 3.71
C GLY A 140 -17.94 6.22 4.59
N GLY A 141 -17.88 6.02 5.92
CA GLY A 141 -18.64 6.81 6.89
C GLY A 141 -17.91 8.11 7.28
N PRO A 142 -18.42 8.86 8.27
CA PRO A 142 -17.78 10.09 8.77
C PRO A 142 -16.58 9.78 9.69
N TYR A 143 -15.85 8.70 9.40
CA TYR A 143 -14.79 8.16 10.24
C TYR A 143 -13.44 8.33 9.55
N MET A 144 -12.48 8.87 10.29
CA MET A 144 -11.09 8.97 9.86
C MET A 144 -10.19 8.14 10.79
N LYS A 145 -9.27 7.36 10.24
CA LYS A 145 -8.25 6.65 11.03
C LYS A 145 -7.35 7.66 11.76
N LYS A 146 -6.96 7.30 12.99
CA LYS A 146 -6.09 8.10 13.87
C LYS A 146 -4.95 7.29 14.49
N GLY A 147 -4.94 5.98 14.30
CA GLY A 147 -3.87 5.11 14.76
C GLY A 147 -4.33 3.67 14.91
N GLU A 148 -3.49 2.87 15.55
CA GLU A 148 -3.76 1.45 15.77
C GLU A 148 -3.62 1.10 17.25
N LEU A 149 -4.51 0.23 17.70
CA LEU A 149 -4.52 -0.35 19.03
C LEU A 149 -4.28 -1.85 18.89
N PHE A 150 -3.39 -2.38 19.73
CA PHE A 150 -3.16 -3.81 19.87
C PHE A 150 -3.57 -4.25 21.26
N ASP A 151 -4.37 -5.31 21.36
CA ASP A 151 -4.67 -5.91 22.65
C ASP A 151 -3.50 -6.77 23.16
N LYS A 152 -3.63 -7.29 24.38
CA LYS A 152 -2.62 -8.14 25.01
C LYS A 152 -2.38 -9.48 24.29
N ASP A 153 -3.33 -9.91 23.45
CA ASP A 153 -3.27 -11.17 22.71
C ASP A 153 -2.78 -10.95 21.26
N GLY A 154 -2.53 -9.70 20.87
CA GLY A 154 -2.02 -9.28 19.57
C GLY A 154 -3.09 -8.99 18.52
N ALA A 155 -4.38 -8.94 18.90
CA ALA A 155 -5.43 -8.50 18.00
C ALA A 155 -5.26 -7.00 17.71
N SER A 156 -5.39 -6.62 16.43
CA SER A 156 -5.18 -5.26 15.93
C SER A 156 -6.52 -4.58 15.65
N TYR A 157 -6.63 -3.33 16.05
CA TYR A 157 -7.80 -2.49 15.87
C TYR A 157 -7.36 -1.13 15.29
N ASP A 158 -8.08 -0.66 14.29
CA ASP A 158 -7.96 0.71 13.82
C ASP A 158 -8.78 1.60 14.75
N VAL A 159 -8.14 2.66 15.27
CA VAL A 159 -8.80 3.67 16.08
C VAL A 159 -9.19 4.81 15.17
N VAL A 160 -10.49 5.08 15.07
CA VAL A 160 -11.06 6.08 14.19
C VAL A 160 -11.76 7.19 14.97
N LYS A 161 -11.66 8.42 14.45
CA LYS A 161 -12.45 9.57 14.87
C LYS A 161 -13.70 9.64 14.01
N GLY A 162 -14.87 9.53 14.65
CA GLY A 162 -16.15 9.76 14.00
C GLY A 162 -16.62 11.20 14.19
N GLU A 163 -17.11 11.84 13.14
CA GLU A 163 -17.72 13.17 13.18
C GLU A 163 -19.21 13.09 12.87
N ALA A 164 -19.94 14.15 13.22
CA ALA A 164 -21.33 14.27 12.84
C ALA A 164 -21.45 14.69 11.38
N THR A 165 -22.39 14.10 10.65
CA THR A 165 -22.70 14.47 9.25
C THR A 165 -23.67 15.66 9.14
N GLU A 166 -24.22 16.09 10.28
CA GLU A 166 -25.30 17.05 10.39
C GLU A 166 -25.06 18.03 11.54
N ILE A 167 -25.71 19.20 11.49
CA ILE A 167 -25.56 20.23 12.52
C ILE A 167 -26.08 19.70 13.86
N GLN A 168 -25.22 19.77 14.88
CA GLN A 168 -25.47 19.15 16.19
C GLN A 168 -26.15 20.09 17.19
N TRP A 169 -26.35 21.36 16.84
CA TRP A 169 -26.93 22.42 17.67
C TRP A 169 -28.10 23.13 16.96
N ASP A 170 -28.65 24.18 17.58
CA ASP A 170 -29.67 25.03 16.95
C ASP A 170 -29.11 25.71 15.70
N TYR A 171 -29.47 25.20 14.52
CA TYR A 171 -29.03 25.71 13.22
C TYR A 171 -29.44 27.17 12.95
N ASN A 172 -30.31 27.77 13.76
CA ASN A 172 -30.65 29.20 13.69
C ASN A 172 -29.68 30.10 14.48
N LYS A 173 -28.68 29.52 15.14
CA LYS A 173 -27.67 30.21 15.94
C LYS A 173 -26.27 29.82 15.51
N ASP A 174 -25.30 30.66 15.88
CA ASP A 174 -23.89 30.33 15.76
C ASP A 174 -23.55 29.11 16.63
N MET A 175 -22.52 28.36 16.22
CA MET A 175 -21.99 27.24 16.98
C MET A 175 -21.63 27.68 18.42
N PRO A 176 -22.06 26.93 19.46
CA PRO A 176 -21.68 27.25 20.83
C PRO A 176 -20.15 27.28 21.00
N GLU A 177 -19.62 28.29 21.68
CA GLU A 177 -18.17 28.48 21.83
C GLU A 177 -17.47 27.28 22.47
N ASP A 178 -18.06 26.71 23.53
CA ASP A 178 -17.49 25.56 24.24
C ASP A 178 -17.62 24.25 23.45
N PHE A 179 -18.64 24.13 22.58
CA PHE A 179 -18.72 23.04 21.60
C PHE A 179 -17.52 23.11 20.65
N GLY A 180 -17.27 24.30 20.07
CA GLY A 180 -16.16 24.51 19.14
C GLY A 180 -14.80 24.20 19.78
N LYS A 181 -14.56 24.67 21.02
CA LYS A 181 -13.30 24.38 21.73
C LYS A 181 -13.07 22.89 21.95
N LEU A 182 -14.12 22.15 22.32
CA LEU A 182 -14.00 20.71 22.56
C LEU A 182 -13.88 19.94 21.24
N TYR A 183 -14.51 20.42 20.16
CA TYR A 183 -14.31 19.91 18.81
C TYR A 183 -12.86 20.07 18.35
N ASP A 184 -12.30 21.27 18.51
CA ASP A 184 -10.91 21.57 18.15
C ASP A 184 -9.90 20.76 18.99
N ALA A 185 -10.27 20.37 20.22
CA ALA A 185 -9.43 19.56 21.11
C ALA A 185 -9.49 18.04 20.82
N ALA A 186 -10.38 17.58 19.94
CA ALA A 186 -10.62 16.15 19.72
C ALA A 186 -9.35 15.36 19.36
N GLU A 187 -8.49 15.92 18.50
CA GLU A 187 -7.24 15.26 18.09
C GLU A 187 -6.28 15.06 19.26
N ASP A 188 -6.12 16.06 20.13
CA ASP A 188 -5.23 15.97 21.29
C ASP A 188 -5.80 15.07 22.39
N ILE A 189 -7.14 14.96 22.47
CA ILE A 189 -7.82 13.98 23.30
C ILE A 189 -7.54 12.57 22.78
N ILE A 190 -7.66 12.33 21.47
CA ILE A 190 -7.40 11.00 20.89
C ILE A 190 -5.95 10.57 21.06
N LYS A 191 -4.99 11.49 20.91
CA LYS A 191 -3.55 11.21 21.17
C LYS A 191 -3.26 10.72 22.59
N ASN A 192 -4.13 11.02 23.56
CA ASN A 192 -3.94 10.64 24.96
C ASN A 192 -4.56 9.30 25.35
N ILE A 193 -5.18 8.61 24.38
CA ILE A 193 -5.77 7.29 24.59
C ILE A 193 -4.71 6.34 25.18
N THR A 194 -5.14 5.58 26.17
CA THR A 194 -4.37 4.46 26.72
C THR A 194 -5.12 3.16 26.50
N ALA A 195 -4.46 2.18 25.91
CA ALA A 195 -5.05 0.85 25.78
C ALA A 195 -5.23 0.20 27.15
N THR A 196 -6.36 -0.48 27.37
CA THR A 196 -6.64 -1.19 28.60
C THR A 196 -5.97 -2.57 28.60
N ASN A 197 -5.99 -3.26 29.74
CA ASN A 197 -5.66 -4.69 29.85
C ASN A 197 -4.27 -5.10 29.34
N GLY A 198 -3.31 -4.18 29.28
CA GLY A 198 -1.95 -4.44 28.82
C GLY A 198 -1.79 -4.37 27.29
N GLY A 199 -2.76 -3.81 26.57
CA GLY A 199 -2.59 -3.44 25.17
C GLY A 199 -1.72 -2.21 24.97
N THR A 200 -1.54 -1.82 23.71
CA THR A 200 -0.79 -0.63 23.28
C THR A 200 -1.59 0.15 22.27
N PHE A 201 -1.50 1.48 22.32
CA PHE A 201 -2.06 2.37 21.30
C PHE A 201 -0.94 3.24 20.72
N SER A 202 -0.92 3.36 19.40
CA SER A 202 0.03 4.17 18.65
C SER A 202 -0.73 5.12 17.74
N TYR A 203 -0.79 6.41 18.14
CA TYR A 203 -1.37 7.46 17.31
C TYR A 203 -0.55 7.62 16.01
N GLY A 204 -1.23 7.73 14.87
CA GLY A 204 -0.60 7.83 13.55
C GLY A 204 -0.15 6.51 12.92
N ALA A 205 -0.24 5.38 13.64
CA ALA A 205 0.14 4.08 13.09
C ALA A 205 -0.81 3.64 11.96
N GLY A 206 -0.26 3.01 10.94
CA GLY A 206 -1.02 2.46 9.81
C GLY A 206 -1.73 3.51 8.96
N MET A 207 -1.17 4.72 8.89
CA MET A 207 -1.73 5.87 8.17
C MET A 207 -0.76 6.48 7.15
N LYS A 208 0.56 6.31 7.34
CA LYS A 208 1.58 7.02 6.57
C LYS A 208 2.14 6.19 5.43
N GLY A 209 2.19 6.76 4.24
CA GLY A 209 2.58 6.05 3.04
C GLY A 209 3.98 5.42 3.12
N GLU A 210 4.91 6.06 3.84
CA GLU A 210 6.24 5.52 4.12
C GLU A 210 6.19 4.14 4.80
N ASP A 211 5.24 3.95 5.72
CA ASP A 211 5.07 2.69 6.46
C ASP A 211 4.27 1.64 5.65
N LEU A 212 3.37 2.12 4.78
CA LEU A 212 2.37 1.29 4.10
C LEU A 212 2.91 0.66 2.81
N TYR A 213 3.72 1.39 2.05
CA TYR A 213 4.05 0.99 0.66
C TYR A 213 5.50 0.53 0.45
N ALA A 214 6.28 0.35 1.52
CA ALA A 214 7.68 -0.06 1.41
C ALA A 214 7.88 -1.33 0.54
N TYR A 215 7.00 -2.33 0.68
CA TYR A 215 7.04 -3.55 -0.14
C TYR A 215 6.66 -3.29 -1.60
N THR A 216 5.63 -2.48 -1.84
CA THR A 216 5.20 -2.07 -3.19
C THR A 216 6.35 -1.43 -3.98
N PHE A 217 7.22 -0.65 -3.31
CA PHE A 217 8.41 -0.08 -3.95
C PHE A 217 9.49 -1.10 -4.26
N SER A 218 9.75 -2.05 -3.35
CA SER A 218 10.86 -2.99 -3.52
C SER A 218 10.72 -3.76 -4.83
N ASP A 219 9.57 -4.41 -5.04
CA ASP A 219 9.34 -5.23 -6.23
C ASP A 219 9.38 -4.40 -7.52
N PHE A 220 8.84 -3.18 -7.50
CA PHE A 220 8.83 -2.29 -8.64
C PHE A 220 10.23 -1.79 -9.00
N ILE A 221 10.99 -1.30 -8.01
CA ILE A 221 12.35 -0.80 -8.20
C ILE A 221 13.29 -1.92 -8.67
N ASP A 222 13.15 -3.12 -8.10
CA ASP A 222 13.93 -4.29 -8.51
C ASP A 222 13.65 -4.64 -9.97
N ALA A 223 12.37 -4.68 -10.38
CA ALA A 223 12.01 -4.93 -11.77
C ALA A 223 12.60 -3.90 -12.73
N LEU A 224 12.55 -2.60 -12.39
CA LEU A 224 13.16 -1.55 -13.21
C LEU A 224 14.68 -1.70 -13.31
N ASN A 225 15.36 -2.01 -12.20
CA ASN A 225 16.81 -2.22 -12.15
C ASN A 225 17.27 -3.48 -12.92
N GLU A 226 16.44 -4.52 -12.94
CA GLU A 226 16.66 -5.75 -13.72
C GLU A 226 16.36 -5.57 -15.21
N GLY A 227 15.83 -4.40 -15.60
CA GLY A 227 15.53 -4.06 -16.98
C GLY A 227 14.21 -4.68 -17.48
N ALA A 228 13.19 -4.74 -16.61
CA ALA A 228 11.84 -5.11 -17.00
C ALA A 228 11.38 -4.31 -18.23
N ASP A 229 10.83 -5.02 -19.22
CA ASP A 229 10.20 -4.40 -20.37
C ASP A 229 8.74 -4.01 -20.09
N ALA A 230 8.11 -3.33 -21.03
CA ALA A 230 6.72 -2.90 -20.91
C ALA A 230 5.74 -4.04 -20.56
N ASN A 231 5.89 -5.23 -21.16
CA ASN A 231 4.99 -6.34 -20.88
C ASN A 231 5.19 -6.84 -19.44
N LYS A 232 6.45 -6.89 -18.98
CA LYS A 232 6.76 -7.32 -17.62
C LYS A 232 6.18 -6.36 -16.58
N LEU A 233 6.21 -5.06 -16.84
CA LEU A 233 5.59 -4.04 -15.98
C LEU A 233 4.06 -4.21 -15.93
N GLU A 234 3.41 -4.40 -17.09
CA GLU A 234 1.96 -4.66 -17.14
C GLU A 234 1.58 -5.96 -16.41
N GLU A 235 2.37 -7.04 -16.55
CA GLU A 235 2.18 -8.28 -15.80
C GLU A 235 2.27 -8.09 -14.27
N MET A 236 3.01 -7.06 -13.83
CA MET A 236 3.14 -6.68 -12.43
C MET A 236 2.09 -5.64 -11.99
N GLY A 237 1.23 -5.16 -12.89
CA GLY A 237 0.21 -4.17 -12.60
C GLY A 237 0.70 -2.71 -12.60
N TYR A 238 1.84 -2.43 -13.24
CA TYR A 238 2.37 -1.07 -13.39
C TYR A 238 2.23 -0.56 -14.82
N ALA A 239 2.19 0.77 -14.98
CA ALA A 239 2.15 1.41 -16.27
C ALA A 239 3.38 1.05 -17.14
N PRO A 240 3.17 0.67 -18.42
CA PRO A 240 4.27 0.32 -19.32
C PRO A 240 5.17 1.53 -19.66
N ASP A 241 4.68 2.76 -19.49
CA ASP A 241 5.38 3.99 -19.83
C ASP A 241 6.68 4.19 -19.03
N TYR A 242 6.81 3.58 -17.83
CA TYR A 242 8.07 3.62 -17.08
C TYR A 242 9.23 2.98 -17.84
N TYR A 243 8.98 1.95 -18.65
CA TYR A 243 10.01 1.37 -19.51
C TYR A 243 10.55 2.39 -20.52
N ALA A 244 9.69 3.26 -21.06
CA ALA A 244 10.12 4.31 -21.98
C ALA A 244 11.00 5.35 -21.29
N ILE A 245 10.66 5.74 -20.05
CA ILE A 245 11.47 6.64 -19.22
C ILE A 245 12.85 6.02 -18.95
N MET A 246 12.89 4.77 -18.49
CA MET A 246 14.15 4.06 -18.23
C MET A 246 15.04 3.97 -19.49
N GLN A 247 14.46 3.74 -20.66
CA GLN A 247 15.21 3.68 -21.93
C GLN A 247 15.74 5.04 -22.39
N ALA A 248 14.98 6.12 -22.17
CA ALA A 248 15.38 7.46 -22.57
C ALA A 248 16.55 7.98 -21.72
N GLU A 249 16.55 7.65 -20.43
CA GLU A 249 17.42 8.24 -19.42
C GLU A 249 18.61 7.35 -19.04
N GLY A 250 18.51 6.03 -19.27
CA GLY A 250 19.57 5.07 -18.94
C GLY A 250 19.79 4.96 -17.43
N GLU A 251 21.03 5.20 -16.98
CA GLU A 251 21.40 5.06 -15.55
C GLU A 251 20.66 6.06 -14.64
N ASP A 252 20.15 7.17 -15.20
CA ASP A 252 19.42 8.20 -14.46
C ASP A 252 17.89 7.95 -14.43
N GLY A 253 17.38 6.84 -14.99
CA GLY A 253 15.94 6.61 -15.15
C GLY A 253 15.13 6.65 -13.85
N LEU A 254 15.66 6.08 -12.75
CA LEU A 254 15.01 6.14 -11.43
C LEU A 254 14.95 7.55 -10.85
N SER A 255 15.76 8.49 -11.35
CA SER A 255 15.68 9.90 -10.95
C SER A 255 14.58 10.69 -11.67
N LYS A 256 13.93 10.07 -12.68
CA LYS A 256 12.84 10.66 -13.47
C LYS A 256 11.48 10.07 -13.17
N ILE A 257 11.45 8.86 -12.63
CA ILE A 257 10.23 8.27 -12.07
C ILE A 257 10.16 8.69 -10.61
N GLY A 258 9.03 9.24 -10.20
CA GLY A 258 8.84 9.73 -8.85
C GLY A 258 7.60 9.17 -8.19
N PHE A 259 7.52 9.38 -6.88
CA PHE A 259 6.44 8.92 -6.03
C PHE A 259 6.00 10.00 -5.06
N ALA A 260 4.76 9.91 -4.57
CA ALA A 260 4.28 10.74 -3.49
C ALA A 260 3.19 10.03 -2.70
N TYR A 261 3.03 10.47 -1.44
CA TYR A 261 1.98 10.00 -0.55
C TYR A 261 1.01 11.12 -0.26
N LYS A 262 -0.29 10.82 -0.30
CA LYS A 262 -1.33 11.77 0.06
C LYS A 262 -2.64 11.07 0.35
N ASP A 263 -3.21 11.33 1.51
CA ASP A 263 -4.60 11.02 1.85
C ASP A 263 -5.54 11.84 0.94
N VAL A 264 -5.98 11.24 -0.17
CA VAL A 264 -6.82 11.90 -1.17
C VAL A 264 -8.30 11.64 -0.93
N ASN A 265 -8.67 10.53 -0.29
CA ASN A 265 -10.07 10.26 0.06
C ASN A 265 -10.46 10.81 1.44
N VAL A 266 -9.50 11.40 2.17
CA VAL A 266 -9.68 12.07 3.47
C VAL A 266 -10.12 11.09 4.56
N ASP A 267 -9.68 9.83 4.49
CA ASP A 267 -9.98 8.79 5.47
C ASP A 267 -8.90 8.66 6.56
N GLY A 268 -7.84 9.47 6.48
CA GLY A 268 -6.69 9.46 7.38
C GLY A 268 -5.54 8.56 6.93
N ILE A 269 -5.65 7.86 5.80
CA ILE A 269 -4.64 6.94 5.27
C ILE A 269 -4.10 7.53 3.97
N ASP A 270 -2.77 7.57 3.82
CA ASP A 270 -2.18 8.08 2.58
C ASP A 270 -2.34 7.08 1.42
N GLU A 271 -2.77 7.56 0.25
CA GLU A 271 -2.61 6.89 -1.04
C GLU A 271 -1.18 7.04 -1.57
N LEU A 272 -0.77 6.13 -2.44
CA LEU A 272 0.49 6.21 -3.18
C LEU A 272 0.23 6.58 -4.64
N PHE A 273 0.96 7.59 -5.11
CA PHE A 273 1.00 8.03 -6.50
C PHE A 273 2.40 7.81 -7.07
N ILE A 274 2.49 7.22 -8.26
CA ILE A 274 3.76 7.01 -8.98
C ILE A 274 3.64 7.62 -10.38
N GLY A 275 4.66 8.36 -10.83
CA GLY A 275 4.56 9.13 -12.05
C GLY A 275 5.87 9.62 -12.65
N ASP A 276 5.75 10.40 -13.71
CA ASP A 276 6.84 11.12 -14.35
C ASP A 276 7.07 12.46 -13.66
N ILE A 277 8.28 12.66 -13.13
CA ILE A 277 8.67 13.88 -12.44
C ILE A 277 8.70 15.08 -13.39
N GLU A 278 9.08 14.90 -14.66
CA GLU A 278 9.23 16.02 -15.59
C GLU A 278 7.89 16.67 -15.90
N SER A 279 6.86 15.86 -16.14
CA SER A 279 5.50 16.35 -16.44
C SER A 279 4.60 16.49 -15.21
N GLY A 280 4.98 15.91 -14.07
CA GLY A 280 4.12 15.77 -12.90
C GLY A 280 2.94 14.81 -13.12
N ALA A 281 2.94 14.06 -14.23
CA ALA A 281 1.86 13.14 -14.56
C ALA A 281 1.94 11.89 -13.68
N ILE A 282 0.83 11.52 -13.07
CA ILE A 282 0.70 10.27 -12.34
C ILE A 282 0.27 9.17 -13.30
N TYR A 283 0.97 8.04 -13.27
CA TYR A 283 0.67 6.87 -14.08
C TYR A 283 0.14 5.70 -13.25
N ASP A 284 0.43 5.61 -11.96
CA ASP A 284 -0.18 4.59 -11.11
C ASP A 284 -0.64 5.18 -9.78
N VAL A 285 -1.79 4.70 -9.31
CA VAL A 285 -2.37 5.03 -8.01
C VAL A 285 -2.60 3.73 -7.23
N PHE A 286 -2.25 3.75 -5.95
CA PHE A 286 -2.50 2.68 -5.00
C PHE A 286 -3.19 3.25 -3.75
N THR A 287 -4.03 2.43 -3.14
CA THR A 287 -4.69 2.72 -1.85
C THR A 287 -4.59 1.50 -0.93
N MET A 288 -5.14 1.60 0.28
CA MET A 288 -5.20 0.51 1.24
C MET A 288 -6.60 -0.09 1.27
N VAL A 289 -6.72 -1.39 0.99
CA VAL A 289 -7.95 -2.18 1.13
C VAL A 289 -7.70 -3.27 2.16
N ASP A 290 -8.45 -3.24 3.26
CA ASP A 290 -8.33 -4.16 4.39
C ASP A 290 -6.88 -4.32 4.88
N LYS A 291 -6.15 -3.20 4.96
CA LYS A 291 -4.73 -3.10 5.35
C LYS A 291 -3.74 -3.71 4.35
N GLU A 292 -4.17 -3.96 3.11
CA GLU A 292 -3.30 -4.39 2.01
C GLU A 292 -3.19 -3.29 0.94
N ALA A 293 -1.95 -2.99 0.53
CA ALA A 293 -1.70 -2.07 -0.57
C ALA A 293 -2.26 -2.65 -1.87
N THR A 294 -3.18 -1.92 -2.49
CA THR A 294 -3.97 -2.39 -3.63
C THR A 294 -3.91 -1.37 -4.75
N HIS A 295 -3.67 -1.85 -5.98
CA HIS A 295 -3.63 -1.02 -7.17
C HIS A 295 -5.03 -0.52 -7.54
N VAL A 296 -5.15 0.79 -7.80
CA VAL A 296 -6.40 1.45 -8.17
C VAL A 296 -6.50 1.56 -9.69
N VAL A 297 -5.49 2.17 -10.32
CA VAL A 297 -5.53 2.48 -11.75
C VAL A 297 -4.13 2.70 -12.33
N SER A 298 -3.94 2.29 -13.58
CA SER A 298 -2.78 2.64 -14.41
C SER A 298 -3.19 3.57 -15.54
N GLY A 299 -2.31 4.52 -15.86
CA GLY A 299 -2.38 5.43 -16.99
C GLY A 299 -1.14 5.35 -17.87
N GLY A 300 -0.83 6.45 -18.54
CA GLY A 300 0.33 6.63 -19.40
C GLY A 300 0.33 8.00 -20.08
N ALA A 301 1.23 8.21 -21.04
CA ALA A 301 1.48 9.53 -21.63
C ALA A 301 0.26 10.20 -22.29
N ARG A 302 -0.79 9.44 -22.65
CA ARG A 302 -2.02 9.95 -23.26
C ARG A 302 -3.27 9.80 -22.38
N ASP A 303 -3.10 9.27 -21.19
CA ASP A 303 -4.18 8.94 -20.25
C ASP A 303 -3.60 8.99 -18.84
N ARG A 304 -3.57 10.17 -18.24
CA ARG A 304 -2.72 10.47 -17.07
C ARG A 304 -3.51 11.10 -15.95
N TYR A 305 -3.04 10.90 -14.74
CA TYR A 305 -3.75 11.31 -13.54
C TYR A 305 -3.06 12.48 -12.85
N TYR A 306 -3.84 13.23 -12.08
CA TYR A 306 -3.39 14.30 -11.19
C TYR A 306 -4.23 14.30 -9.91
N VAL A 307 -3.67 14.79 -8.81
CA VAL A 307 -4.50 15.14 -7.65
C VAL A 307 -5.14 16.50 -7.90
N TYR A 308 -6.42 16.60 -7.59
CA TYR A 308 -7.25 17.78 -7.83
C TYR A 308 -7.90 18.23 -6.51
N ASP A 309 -7.76 19.52 -6.19
CA ASP A 309 -8.32 20.16 -4.98
C ASP A 309 -8.09 19.36 -3.68
N ASN A 310 -6.92 18.73 -3.55
CA ASN A 310 -6.50 17.87 -2.45
C ASN A 310 -7.29 16.58 -2.19
N SER A 311 -8.52 16.46 -2.69
CA SER A 311 -9.43 15.37 -2.30
C SER A 311 -10.03 14.59 -3.47
N PHE A 312 -9.55 14.82 -4.68
CA PHE A 312 -10.03 14.14 -5.88
C PHE A 312 -8.86 13.75 -6.78
N ILE A 313 -9.13 12.81 -7.69
CA ILE A 313 -8.21 12.40 -8.74
C ILE A 313 -8.80 12.85 -10.07
N SER A 314 -8.06 13.65 -10.83
CA SER A 314 -8.44 13.95 -12.21
C SER A 314 -7.69 13.04 -13.19
N ASN A 315 -8.37 12.68 -14.27
CA ASN A 315 -7.82 12.01 -15.41
C ASN A 315 -7.84 12.95 -16.61
N GLU A 316 -6.72 13.06 -17.33
CA GLU A 316 -6.61 13.75 -18.60
C GLU A 316 -6.28 12.76 -19.70
N TYR A 317 -7.15 12.67 -20.69
CA TYR A 317 -7.00 11.70 -21.77
C TYR A 317 -7.03 12.34 -23.17
N SER A 318 -6.43 11.65 -24.12
CA SER A 318 -6.47 11.98 -25.54
C SER A 318 -6.77 10.75 -26.39
N GLY A 319 -7.95 10.74 -27.02
CA GLY A 319 -8.37 9.73 -27.99
C GLY A 319 -7.79 9.95 -29.38
N GLY A 320 -7.37 11.18 -29.73
CA GLY A 320 -6.86 11.47 -31.07
C GLY A 320 -6.62 12.95 -31.32
N ALA A 321 -6.55 13.31 -32.60
CA ALA A 321 -6.42 14.71 -33.01
C ALA A 321 -7.68 15.54 -32.75
N GLU A 322 -8.84 14.88 -32.72
CA GLU A 322 -10.16 15.51 -32.52
C GLU A 322 -10.86 14.98 -31.26
N GLU A 323 -10.13 14.37 -30.32
CA GLU A 323 -10.71 13.83 -29.09
C GLU A 323 -9.76 13.98 -27.91
N SER A 324 -10.23 14.66 -26.87
CA SER A 324 -9.56 14.83 -25.58
C SER A 324 -10.55 15.20 -24.50
N GLY A 325 -10.26 14.85 -23.25
CA GLY A 325 -11.13 15.25 -22.15
C GLY A 325 -10.45 15.18 -20.80
N VAL A 326 -11.22 15.61 -19.81
CA VAL A 326 -10.89 15.50 -18.40
C VAL A 326 -12.05 14.85 -17.65
N THR A 327 -11.75 14.03 -16.65
CA THR A 327 -12.75 13.46 -15.75
C THR A 327 -12.26 13.54 -14.33
N LEU A 328 -13.12 13.95 -13.40
CA LEU A 328 -12.83 14.03 -11.99
C LEU A 328 -13.47 12.85 -11.25
N TYR A 329 -12.71 12.21 -10.37
CA TYR A 329 -13.12 11.07 -9.58
C TYR A 329 -12.91 11.31 -8.09
N ALA A 330 -13.84 10.80 -7.28
CA ALA A 330 -13.62 10.53 -5.88
C ALA A 330 -13.17 9.08 -5.74
N LEU A 331 -12.06 8.84 -5.05
CA LEU A 331 -11.65 7.49 -4.66
C LEU A 331 -12.46 7.06 -3.45
N MET A 332 -13.02 5.85 -3.50
CA MET A 332 -13.79 5.29 -2.39
C MET A 332 -12.85 4.76 -1.29
N ASN A 333 -13.22 4.98 -0.02
CA ASN A 333 -12.41 4.52 1.11
C ASN A 333 -12.43 2.99 1.21
N ASN A 334 -11.27 2.40 1.51
CA ASN A 334 -11.11 0.94 1.62
C ASN A 334 -11.62 0.18 0.38
N ASP A 335 -11.48 0.78 -0.80
CA ASP A 335 -11.90 0.24 -2.08
C ASP A 335 -11.00 0.81 -3.20
N THR A 336 -10.99 0.17 -4.36
CA THR A 336 -10.32 0.65 -5.58
C THR A 336 -11.25 1.43 -6.49
N ASP A 337 -12.55 1.43 -6.21
CA ASP A 337 -13.53 2.09 -7.06
C ASP A 337 -13.35 3.62 -7.08
N MET A 338 -13.32 4.18 -8.29
CA MET A 338 -13.30 5.62 -8.55
C MET A 338 -14.67 6.07 -9.05
N VAL A 339 -15.35 6.91 -8.28
CA VAL A 339 -16.69 7.41 -8.62
C VAL A 339 -16.58 8.74 -9.35
N CYS A 340 -17.08 8.78 -10.60
CA CYS A 340 -17.14 10.01 -11.39
C CYS A 340 -17.93 11.09 -10.65
N GLN A 341 -17.34 12.28 -10.56
CA GLN A 341 -17.99 13.50 -10.08
C GLN A 341 -18.51 14.32 -11.25
N TYR A 342 -17.66 14.54 -12.25
CA TYR A 342 -18.01 15.16 -13.53
C TYR A 342 -16.89 14.95 -14.55
N GLY A 343 -17.19 15.16 -15.82
CA GLY A 343 -16.20 15.17 -16.90
C GLY A 343 -16.58 16.12 -18.02
N TYR A 344 -15.56 16.56 -18.76
CA TYR A 344 -15.69 17.41 -19.94
C TYR A 344 -14.85 16.85 -21.07
N LYS A 345 -15.39 16.78 -22.27
CA LYS A 345 -14.62 16.35 -23.46
C LYS A 345 -14.86 17.27 -24.65
N TYR A 346 -13.82 17.38 -25.46
CA TYR A 346 -13.92 17.73 -26.87
C TYR A 346 -13.92 16.43 -27.69
N ASP A 347 -14.89 16.26 -28.58
CA ASP A 347 -15.05 15.11 -29.47
C ASP A 347 -15.63 15.54 -30.83
N GLY A 348 -14.73 15.93 -31.74
CA GLY A 348 -15.07 16.28 -33.11
C GLY A 348 -15.41 15.08 -34.00
N TYR A 349 -15.15 13.85 -33.53
CA TYR A 349 -15.57 12.64 -34.23
C TYR A 349 -17.06 12.35 -34.00
N GLU A 350 -17.59 12.68 -32.82
CA GLU A 350 -19.00 12.56 -32.46
C GLU A 350 -19.86 13.67 -33.10
N ASP A 351 -19.48 14.94 -32.97
CA ASP A 351 -20.18 16.07 -33.60
C ASP A 351 -19.20 17.21 -33.97
N GLU A 352 -18.89 17.34 -35.26
CA GLU A 352 -17.98 18.39 -35.78
C GLU A 352 -18.55 19.82 -35.60
N GLU A 353 -19.86 20.00 -35.56
CA GLU A 353 -20.48 21.33 -35.40
C GLU A 353 -20.61 21.74 -33.93
N LYS A 354 -20.71 20.77 -33.01
CA LYS A 354 -20.83 20.97 -31.56
C LYS A 354 -20.00 19.95 -30.76
N PRO A 355 -18.67 20.02 -30.84
CA PRO A 355 -17.79 18.98 -30.31
C PRO A 355 -17.62 18.98 -28.79
N TRP A 356 -18.31 19.83 -28.03
CA TRP A 356 -18.10 19.95 -26.58
C TRP A 356 -19.19 19.24 -25.80
N PHE A 357 -18.79 18.42 -24.82
CA PHE A 357 -19.70 17.61 -24.02
C PHE A 357 -19.35 17.65 -22.54
N ALA A 358 -20.36 17.43 -21.68
CA ALA A 358 -20.21 17.24 -20.25
C ALA A 358 -20.89 15.93 -19.80
N THR A 359 -20.35 15.31 -18.76
CA THR A 359 -20.94 14.16 -18.05
C THR A 359 -20.88 14.36 -16.54
N TYR A 360 -21.74 13.63 -15.83
CA TYR A 360 -21.78 13.60 -14.36
C TYR A 360 -21.74 12.17 -13.80
N ASP A 361 -21.71 11.16 -14.66
CA ASP A 361 -21.76 9.73 -14.30
C ASP A 361 -20.89 8.85 -15.20
N MET A 362 -20.24 9.42 -16.23
CA MET A 362 -19.50 8.72 -17.30
C MET A 362 -20.34 7.85 -18.24
N GLU A 363 -21.64 7.73 -18.00
CA GLU A 363 -22.56 6.96 -18.83
C GLU A 363 -23.23 7.85 -19.90
N GLU A 364 -23.65 9.06 -19.51
CA GLU A 364 -24.31 10.01 -20.39
C GLU A 364 -23.43 11.24 -20.66
N TRP A 365 -23.21 11.54 -21.94
CA TRP A 365 -22.52 12.74 -22.41
C TRP A 365 -23.50 13.69 -23.09
N THR A 366 -23.58 14.91 -22.58
CA THR A 366 -24.53 15.93 -23.04
C THR A 366 -23.80 17.06 -23.77
N PRO A 367 -24.24 17.47 -24.96
CA PRO A 367 -23.63 18.59 -25.66
C PRO A 367 -23.76 19.90 -24.87
N ILE A 368 -22.66 20.64 -24.77
CA ILE A 368 -22.57 21.97 -24.17
C ILE A 368 -22.04 22.98 -25.19
N SER A 369 -22.10 24.27 -24.86
CA SER A 369 -21.48 25.31 -25.69
C SER A 369 -19.96 25.38 -25.48
N GLU A 370 -19.25 25.91 -26.49
CA GLU A 370 -17.82 26.23 -26.40
C GLU A 370 -17.51 27.16 -25.21
N GLU A 371 -18.38 28.14 -24.95
CA GLU A 371 -18.22 29.07 -23.83
C GLU A 371 -18.30 28.37 -22.47
N GLU A 372 -19.24 27.43 -22.30
CA GLU A 372 -19.37 26.62 -21.10
C GLU A 372 -18.17 25.68 -20.90
N TYR A 373 -17.68 25.06 -21.99
CA TYR A 373 -16.50 24.21 -21.96
C TYR A 373 -15.24 25.00 -21.59
N ASP A 374 -15.01 26.15 -22.22
CA ASP A 374 -13.85 27.00 -21.95
C ASP A 374 -13.84 27.52 -20.50
N GLU A 375 -15.00 27.87 -19.95
CA GLU A 375 -15.13 28.25 -18.54
C GLU A 375 -14.83 27.07 -17.61
N ALA A 376 -15.36 25.88 -17.92
CA ALA A 376 -15.11 24.66 -17.16
C ALA A 376 -13.62 24.30 -17.16
N MET A 377 -12.97 24.30 -18.33
CA MET A 377 -11.55 23.99 -18.46
C MET A 377 -10.67 25.02 -17.74
N LYS A 378 -11.04 26.31 -17.78
CA LYS A 378 -10.34 27.34 -17.01
C LYS A 378 -10.44 27.12 -15.50
N ASN A 379 -11.61 26.69 -15.01
CA ASN A 379 -11.80 26.38 -13.60
C ASN A 379 -11.04 25.11 -13.20
N TYR A 380 -11.05 24.09 -14.05
CA TYR A 380 -10.25 22.87 -13.89
C TYR A 380 -8.75 23.20 -13.74
N GLU A 381 -8.17 23.91 -14.70
CA GLU A 381 -6.75 24.29 -14.68
C GLU A 381 -6.38 25.17 -13.47
N GLY A 382 -7.34 25.92 -12.93
CA GLY A 382 -7.13 26.75 -11.73
C GLY A 382 -7.13 25.99 -10.41
N GLN A 383 -7.65 24.76 -10.38
CA GLN A 383 -7.78 23.89 -9.19
C GLN A 383 -6.95 22.61 -9.29
N LYS A 384 -6.47 22.28 -10.50
CA LYS A 384 -5.47 21.25 -10.71
C LYS A 384 -4.25 21.62 -9.89
N GLU A 385 -3.97 20.83 -8.87
CA GLU A 385 -2.75 20.99 -8.11
C GLU A 385 -1.60 20.51 -8.99
N SER A 386 -0.71 21.42 -9.35
CA SER A 386 0.45 21.10 -10.18
C SER A 386 1.49 20.26 -9.44
N ASP A 387 1.42 20.17 -8.10
CA ASP A 387 2.56 19.74 -7.30
C ASP A 387 2.16 18.83 -6.13
N VAL A 388 1.58 17.66 -6.44
CA VAL A 388 2.00 16.50 -5.66
C VAL A 388 3.48 16.31 -5.99
N GLU A 389 4.34 16.79 -5.08
CA GLU A 389 5.79 16.78 -5.30
C GLU A 389 6.28 15.34 -5.38
N LEU A 390 6.41 14.84 -6.60
CA LEU A 390 6.94 13.52 -6.87
C LEU A 390 8.42 13.50 -6.48
N LYS A 391 8.72 12.81 -5.39
CA LYS A 391 10.08 12.53 -4.95
C LYS A 391 10.69 11.46 -5.86
N PRO A 392 11.94 11.60 -6.32
CA PRO A 392 12.57 10.58 -7.15
C PRO A 392 12.59 9.19 -6.51
N LEU A 393 12.27 8.14 -7.28
CA LEU A 393 12.47 6.75 -6.82
C LEU A 393 13.92 6.48 -6.46
N SER A 394 14.86 7.17 -7.10
CA SER A 394 16.27 7.11 -6.73
C SER A 394 16.55 7.50 -5.28
N ASP A 395 15.66 8.19 -4.58
CA ASP A 395 15.84 8.57 -3.17
C ASP A 395 15.60 7.39 -2.22
N ILE A 396 14.77 6.43 -2.63
CA ILE A 396 14.41 5.24 -1.83
C ILE A 396 15.00 3.94 -2.41
N ALA A 397 15.48 3.96 -3.66
CA ALA A 397 16.07 2.79 -4.30
C ALA A 397 17.33 2.30 -3.55
N PRO A 398 17.49 0.98 -3.33
CA PRO A 398 18.72 0.43 -2.78
C PRO A 398 19.95 0.82 -3.62
N VAL A 399 21.07 1.08 -2.95
CA VAL A 399 22.32 1.41 -3.64
C VAL A 399 23.02 0.12 -4.08
N ASP A 400 23.13 -0.10 -5.39
CA ASP A 400 23.96 -1.16 -5.96
C ASP A 400 25.44 -0.75 -5.98
N PHE A 401 26.12 -0.98 -4.85
CA PHE A 401 27.54 -0.65 -4.69
C PHE A 401 28.48 -1.40 -5.63
N SER A 402 28.02 -2.44 -6.34
CA SER A 402 28.81 -3.09 -7.38
C SER A 402 29.01 -2.21 -8.62
N LYS A 403 28.14 -1.20 -8.81
CA LYS A 403 28.17 -0.24 -9.92
C LYS A 403 28.75 1.12 -9.52
N VAL A 404 28.91 1.40 -8.23
CA VAL A 404 29.42 2.68 -7.73
C VAL A 404 30.94 2.73 -7.86
N ASP A 405 31.48 3.83 -8.42
CA ASP A 405 32.93 4.06 -8.45
C ASP A 405 33.45 4.34 -7.03
N MET A 406 34.03 3.34 -6.38
CA MET A 406 34.56 3.44 -5.02
C MET A 406 35.70 4.46 -4.89
N SER A 407 36.36 4.86 -5.99
CA SER A 407 37.45 5.83 -5.94
C SER A 407 36.99 7.25 -5.53
N GLN A 408 35.68 7.50 -5.54
CA GLN A 408 35.09 8.74 -5.04
C GLN A 408 35.14 8.85 -3.50
N TYR A 409 35.27 7.72 -2.78
CA TYR A 409 35.33 7.68 -1.32
C TYR A 409 36.76 7.40 -0.86
N ALA A 410 37.39 8.38 -0.22
CA ALA A 410 38.69 8.20 0.42
C ALA A 410 38.59 7.51 1.79
N THR A 411 37.43 7.60 2.45
CA THR A 411 37.20 7.00 3.78
C THR A 411 35.83 6.36 3.89
N PHE A 412 35.68 5.43 4.85
CA PHE A 412 34.39 4.91 5.28
C PHE A 412 33.45 6.01 5.77
N THR A 413 33.96 7.07 6.38
CA THR A 413 33.12 8.21 6.80
C THR A 413 32.46 8.88 5.59
N GLU A 414 33.22 9.14 4.52
CA GLU A 414 32.66 9.72 3.29
C GLU A 414 31.64 8.79 2.62
N LEU A 415 31.84 7.46 2.69
CA LEU A 415 30.86 6.49 2.21
C LEU A 415 29.59 6.52 3.07
N VAL A 416 29.73 6.49 4.40
CA VAL A 416 28.62 6.55 5.36
C VAL A 416 27.84 7.85 5.22
N ASP A 417 28.51 8.98 5.03
CA ASP A 417 27.90 10.29 4.82
C ASP A 417 27.11 10.40 3.50
N SER A 418 27.28 9.43 2.58
CA SER A 418 26.54 9.34 1.32
C SER A 418 25.36 8.37 1.35
N LEU A 419 25.16 7.66 2.47
CA LEU A 419 24.06 6.72 2.62
C LEU A 419 22.72 7.45 2.75
N LYS A 420 21.66 6.81 2.24
CA LYS A 420 20.29 7.33 2.30
C LYS A 420 19.66 7.03 3.66
N ALA A 421 18.69 7.84 4.06
CA ALA A 421 17.88 7.57 5.25
C ALA A 421 17.26 6.16 5.18
N GLY A 422 17.17 5.48 6.33
CA GLY A 422 16.68 4.11 6.42
C GLY A 422 17.75 3.02 6.20
N MET A 423 18.86 3.32 5.52
CA MET A 423 20.00 2.40 5.43
C MET A 423 20.68 2.22 6.80
N GLY A 424 21.47 1.15 6.95
CA GLY A 424 22.26 0.89 8.15
C GLY A 424 23.73 0.77 7.87
N TYR A 425 24.58 1.07 8.86
CA TYR A 425 26.01 0.73 8.78
C TYR A 425 26.58 0.16 10.08
N ALA A 426 27.54 -0.73 9.98
CA ALA A 426 28.26 -1.29 11.13
C ALA A 426 29.74 -1.46 10.81
N ASN A 427 30.61 -1.16 11.78
CA ASN A 427 32.02 -1.53 11.69
C ASN A 427 32.22 -2.87 12.39
N VAL A 428 32.80 -3.84 11.69
CA VAL A 428 33.08 -5.17 12.21
C VAL A 428 34.51 -5.58 11.86
N THR A 429 35.02 -6.59 12.54
CA THR A 429 36.30 -7.23 12.18
C THR A 429 36.03 -8.67 11.76
N ILE A 430 36.26 -8.98 10.48
CA ILE A 430 36.07 -10.31 9.90
C ILE A 430 37.45 -10.95 9.70
N ASP A 431 37.75 -12.01 10.47
CA ASP A 431 39.03 -12.72 10.50
C ASP A 431 40.26 -11.80 10.59
N GLY A 432 40.15 -10.74 11.41
CA GLY A 432 41.22 -9.76 11.63
C GLY A 432 41.32 -8.67 10.56
N THR A 433 40.39 -8.63 9.60
CA THR A 433 40.24 -7.53 8.64
C THR A 433 39.11 -6.62 9.09
N ASP A 434 39.41 -5.34 9.29
CA ASP A 434 38.39 -4.34 9.57
C ASP A 434 37.55 -4.09 8.32
N ALA A 435 36.24 -4.18 8.47
CA ALA A 435 35.27 -4.03 7.40
C ALA A 435 34.13 -3.09 7.82
N LEU A 436 33.65 -2.32 6.86
CA LEU A 436 32.38 -1.62 6.96
C LEU A 436 31.31 -2.48 6.31
N LEU A 437 30.24 -2.72 7.05
CA LEU A 437 28.99 -3.29 6.57
C LEU A 437 28.01 -2.14 6.32
N VAL A 438 27.36 -2.16 5.17
CA VAL A 438 26.26 -1.26 4.83
C VAL A 438 25.04 -2.09 4.49
N ALA A 439 23.96 -1.98 5.26
CA ALA A 439 22.69 -2.66 5.05
C ALA A 439 21.73 -1.78 4.24
N SER A 440 20.91 -2.41 3.40
CA SER A 440 19.84 -1.73 2.67
C SER A 440 18.77 -1.14 3.60
N GLY A 441 18.51 -1.81 4.72
CA GLY A 441 17.59 -1.37 5.76
C GLY A 441 17.87 -2.05 7.10
N CYS A 442 17.31 -1.48 8.18
CA CYS A 442 17.39 -2.05 9.54
C CYS A 442 15.99 -2.35 10.09
N TYR A 443 15.90 -3.35 10.97
CA TYR A 443 14.71 -3.66 11.74
C TYR A 443 15.07 -3.96 13.20
N LYS A 444 14.09 -3.81 14.10
CA LYS A 444 14.31 -4.10 15.53
C LYS A 444 14.33 -5.60 15.80
N TRP A 445 15.42 -6.06 16.39
CA TRP A 445 15.59 -7.39 16.98
C TRP A 445 15.94 -7.21 18.46
N ASP A 446 14.95 -7.37 19.34
CA ASP A 446 15.03 -6.94 20.73
C ASP A 446 15.50 -5.46 20.81
N ASP A 447 16.61 -5.19 21.50
CA ASP A 447 17.21 -3.85 21.65
C ASP A 447 18.25 -3.54 20.55
N THR A 448 18.37 -4.38 19.52
CA THR A 448 19.39 -4.28 18.45
C THR A 448 18.76 -3.83 17.13
N ASP A 449 19.43 -2.93 16.42
CA ASP A 449 19.11 -2.60 15.03
C ASP A 449 19.79 -3.64 14.13
N ALA A 450 19.03 -4.64 13.72
CA ALA A 450 19.52 -5.77 12.91
C ALA A 450 19.26 -5.53 11.42
N ALA A 451 19.97 -6.29 10.58
CA ALA A 451 19.74 -6.32 9.14
C ALA A 451 19.82 -7.76 8.62
N ILE A 452 19.17 -8.03 7.49
CA ILE A 452 19.25 -9.33 6.80
C ILE A 452 20.25 -9.33 5.64
N ASP A 453 20.65 -8.16 5.16
CA ASP A 453 21.61 -8.01 4.06
C ASP A 453 22.71 -7.01 4.40
N SER A 454 23.84 -7.13 3.69
CA SER A 454 24.87 -6.10 3.74
C SER A 454 25.82 -6.14 2.54
N SER A 455 26.16 -4.95 2.03
CA SER A 455 27.34 -4.69 1.22
C SER A 455 28.58 -4.50 2.10
N ILE A 456 29.70 -5.12 1.70
CA ILE A 456 30.92 -5.22 2.52
C ILE A 456 32.05 -4.41 1.88
N PHE A 457 32.69 -3.55 2.68
CA PHE A 457 33.81 -2.72 2.25
C PHE A 457 35.03 -2.91 3.17
N ILE A 458 36.21 -2.83 2.57
CA ILE A 458 37.51 -2.80 3.28
C ILE A 458 38.35 -1.63 2.79
N TYR A 459 39.44 -1.35 3.49
CA TYR A 459 40.57 -0.62 2.90
C TYR A 459 41.51 -1.59 2.19
N ASP A 460 41.93 -1.24 0.97
CA ASP A 460 42.98 -1.98 0.25
C ASP A 460 44.39 -1.67 0.81
N GLU A 461 45.42 -2.29 0.22
CA GLU A 461 46.82 -2.09 0.64
C GLU A 461 47.31 -0.64 0.51
N ASN A 462 46.63 0.19 -0.28
CA ASN A 462 46.94 1.61 -0.47
C ASN A 462 46.09 2.53 0.43
N GLY A 463 45.19 1.95 1.24
CA GLY A 463 44.26 2.69 2.07
C GLY A 463 43.05 3.24 1.31
N ALA A 464 42.74 2.75 0.11
CA ALA A 464 41.54 3.12 -0.64
C ALA A 464 40.35 2.24 -0.25
N VAL A 465 39.14 2.82 -0.24
CA VAL A 465 37.90 2.07 0.00
C VAL A 465 37.66 1.09 -1.16
N LYS A 466 37.33 -0.15 -0.82
CA LYS A 466 37.10 -1.23 -1.78
C LYS A 466 35.85 -2.03 -1.41
N TYR A 467 34.91 -2.11 -2.34
CA TYR A 467 33.76 -3.02 -2.27
C TYR A 467 34.20 -4.48 -2.50
N LEU A 468 33.72 -5.40 -1.66
CA LEU A 468 34.06 -6.82 -1.72
C LEU A 468 32.93 -7.72 -2.22
N GLY A 469 31.69 -7.25 -2.17
CA GLY A 469 30.49 -8.05 -2.45
C GLY A 469 29.40 -7.78 -1.40
N SER A 470 28.29 -8.49 -1.54
CA SER A 470 27.18 -8.47 -0.60
C SER A 470 26.90 -9.86 -0.04
N VAL A 471 26.21 -9.89 1.09
CA VAL A 471 25.64 -11.11 1.70
C VAL A 471 24.18 -10.87 2.07
N THR A 472 23.39 -11.93 2.11
CA THR A 472 21.97 -11.88 2.46
C THR A 472 21.57 -13.15 3.21
N SER A 473 20.84 -12.99 4.30
CA SER A 473 20.13 -14.04 5.03
C SER A 473 18.66 -14.12 4.58
N GLN A 474 18.00 -15.26 4.80
CA GLN A 474 16.60 -15.42 4.44
C GLN A 474 15.68 -15.00 5.60
N GLY A 475 15.08 -13.82 5.44
CA GLY A 475 14.02 -13.31 6.31
C GLY A 475 14.51 -12.81 7.66
N THR A 476 13.65 -12.05 8.34
CA THR A 476 13.95 -11.34 9.58
C THR A 476 14.24 -12.24 10.78
N ALA A 477 13.88 -13.53 10.70
CA ALA A 477 14.22 -14.55 11.70
C ALA A 477 15.72 -14.92 11.71
N ASN A 478 16.48 -14.55 10.68
CA ASN A 478 17.89 -14.90 10.50
C ASN A 478 18.75 -13.63 10.31
N PRO A 479 18.86 -12.74 11.30
CA PRO A 479 19.69 -11.53 11.19
C PRO A 479 21.16 -11.85 10.88
N LEU A 480 21.87 -10.90 10.28
CA LEU A 480 23.33 -10.97 10.13
C LEU A 480 23.99 -11.00 11.51
N ALA A 481 24.90 -11.96 11.70
CA ALA A 481 25.54 -12.19 13.00
C ALA A 481 27.04 -12.43 12.86
N MET A 482 27.77 -12.31 13.96
CA MET A 482 29.18 -12.61 14.07
C MET A 482 29.40 -13.79 15.02
N ALA A 483 30.18 -14.77 14.58
CA ALA A 483 30.68 -15.84 15.44
C ALA A 483 32.12 -16.20 15.05
N ASP A 484 33.00 -16.31 16.04
CA ASP A 484 34.41 -16.69 15.85
C ASP A 484 35.15 -15.85 14.79
N GLY A 485 34.83 -14.56 14.69
CA GLY A 485 35.41 -13.65 13.70
C GLY A 485 34.89 -13.84 12.27
N LYS A 486 33.85 -14.65 12.08
CA LYS A 486 33.18 -14.87 10.79
C LYS A 486 31.84 -14.17 10.74
N LEU A 487 31.47 -13.69 9.55
CA LEU A 487 30.15 -13.16 9.26
C LEU A 487 29.20 -14.29 8.90
N ILE A 488 28.14 -14.47 9.68
CA ILE A 488 27.17 -15.55 9.54
C ILE A 488 25.97 -15.04 8.74
N THR A 489 25.61 -15.78 7.69
CA THR A 489 24.31 -15.68 7.03
C THR A 489 23.58 -17.01 7.14
N ALA A 490 22.26 -16.95 7.25
CA ALA A 490 21.45 -18.16 7.42
C ALA A 490 20.09 -18.03 6.74
N GLY A 491 19.52 -19.17 6.41
CA GLY A 491 18.14 -19.30 6.01
C GLY A 491 17.55 -20.59 6.55
N HIS A 492 16.32 -20.92 6.16
CA HIS A 492 15.66 -22.11 6.69
C HIS A 492 16.39 -23.42 6.33
N HIS A 493 17.18 -23.42 5.26
CA HIS A 493 17.82 -24.61 4.69
C HIS A 493 19.34 -24.47 4.54
N PHE A 494 19.96 -23.41 5.06
CA PHE A 494 21.40 -23.24 4.98
C PHE A 494 21.95 -22.34 6.08
N VAL A 495 23.23 -22.51 6.36
CA VAL A 495 24.04 -21.57 7.13
C VAL A 495 25.38 -21.42 6.41
N THR A 496 25.85 -20.17 6.27
CA THR A 496 27.12 -19.83 5.64
C THR A 496 27.94 -18.96 6.59
N LYS A 497 29.21 -19.31 6.78
CA LYS A 497 30.20 -18.48 7.46
C LYS A 497 31.11 -17.84 6.43
N ASN A 498 31.07 -16.53 6.36
CA ASN A 498 31.84 -15.72 5.45
C ASN A 498 33.09 -15.16 6.14
N THR A 499 34.18 -15.06 5.37
CA THR A 499 35.47 -14.52 5.77
C THR A 499 35.98 -13.54 4.72
N ILE A 500 36.99 -12.75 5.08
CA ILE A 500 37.76 -11.95 4.13
C ILE A 500 39.15 -12.58 3.99
N LYS A 501 39.47 -13.04 2.78
CA LYS A 501 40.75 -13.67 2.46
C LYS A 501 41.31 -13.09 1.17
N ASP A 502 42.59 -12.72 1.19
CA ASP A 502 43.31 -12.13 0.04
C ASP A 502 42.57 -10.91 -0.56
N GLY A 503 41.96 -10.09 0.32
CA GLY A 503 41.20 -8.89 -0.05
C GLY A 503 39.92 -9.20 -0.84
N LYS A 504 39.30 -10.37 -0.61
CA LYS A 504 38.05 -10.82 -1.22
C LYS A 504 37.14 -11.44 -0.16
N LEU A 505 35.84 -11.30 -0.35
CA LEU A 505 34.86 -12.08 0.38
C LEU A 505 34.97 -13.55 -0.05
N ALA A 506 34.95 -14.46 0.92
CA ALA A 506 35.02 -15.89 0.68
C ALA A 506 34.17 -16.66 1.70
N VAL A 507 33.59 -17.78 1.26
CA VAL A 507 32.93 -18.72 2.16
C VAL A 507 33.99 -19.53 2.88
N ALA A 508 33.98 -19.48 4.21
CA ALA A 508 34.85 -20.29 5.06
C ALA A 508 34.25 -21.67 5.34
N GLU A 509 32.94 -21.69 5.56
CA GLU A 509 32.17 -22.88 5.90
C GLU A 509 30.73 -22.69 5.45
N GLU A 510 30.11 -23.74 4.93
CA GLU A 510 28.73 -23.73 4.49
C GLU A 510 28.14 -25.12 4.71
N ALA A 511 26.93 -25.17 5.21
CA ALA A 511 26.12 -26.38 5.21
C ALA A 511 24.72 -26.02 4.73
N SER A 512 24.12 -26.94 3.97
CA SER A 512 22.78 -26.74 3.42
C SER A 512 22.04 -28.06 3.21
N GLU A 513 20.73 -27.95 3.02
CA GLU A 513 19.88 -29.05 2.60
C GLU A 513 19.03 -28.66 1.40
N THR A 514 18.69 -29.65 0.59
CA THR A 514 17.73 -29.50 -0.51
C THR A 514 16.73 -30.63 -0.47
N PHE A 515 15.52 -30.41 -0.96
CA PHE A 515 14.44 -31.39 -0.95
C PHE A 515 14.08 -31.79 -2.38
N ASP A 516 13.90 -33.09 -2.60
CA ASP A 516 13.29 -33.58 -3.84
C ASP A 516 11.75 -33.39 -3.83
N THR A 517 11.09 -33.75 -4.93
CA THR A 517 9.63 -33.63 -5.08
C THR A 517 8.83 -34.49 -4.10
N ASP A 518 9.46 -35.52 -3.53
CA ASP A 518 8.85 -36.42 -2.55
C ASP A 518 9.14 -35.96 -1.11
N GLY A 519 9.86 -34.84 -0.93
CA GLY A 519 10.24 -34.27 0.36
C GLY A 519 11.44 -34.95 1.01
N ASN A 520 12.25 -35.73 0.28
CA ASN A 520 13.46 -36.32 0.83
C ASN A 520 14.59 -35.29 0.82
N ALA A 521 15.24 -35.10 1.97
CA ALA A 521 16.37 -34.20 2.12
C ALA A 521 17.67 -34.80 1.55
N THR A 522 18.49 -33.97 0.93
CA THR A 522 19.91 -34.21 0.66
C THR A 522 20.73 -33.10 1.29
N TYR A 523 21.73 -33.50 2.08
CA TYR A 523 22.59 -32.61 2.87
C TYR A 523 23.94 -32.37 2.21
N TYR A 524 24.46 -31.16 2.38
CA TYR A 524 25.73 -30.70 1.82
C TYR A 524 26.57 -29.99 2.85
N VAL A 525 27.89 -30.16 2.75
CA VAL A 525 28.90 -29.33 3.43
C VAL A 525 29.81 -28.76 2.35
N GLY A 526 29.70 -27.45 2.10
CA GLY A 526 30.17 -26.84 0.86
C GLY A 526 29.57 -27.54 -0.37
N GLU A 527 30.41 -27.99 -1.30
CA GLU A 527 29.97 -28.71 -2.50
C GLU A 527 29.80 -30.23 -2.28
N ASP A 528 30.23 -30.76 -1.14
CA ASP A 528 30.26 -32.20 -0.89
C ASP A 528 28.94 -32.69 -0.28
N LYS A 529 28.31 -33.68 -0.92
CA LYS A 529 27.14 -34.38 -0.37
C LYS A 529 27.54 -35.24 0.83
N VAL A 530 26.78 -35.13 1.91
CA VAL A 530 26.96 -35.91 3.15
C VAL A 530 25.75 -36.80 3.47
N ASP A 531 25.92 -37.74 4.40
CA ASP A 531 24.92 -38.77 4.69
C ASP A 531 23.78 -38.28 5.61
N ASP A 532 24.01 -37.25 6.42
CA ASP A 532 23.06 -36.72 7.42
C ASP A 532 23.25 -35.20 7.64
N ASP A 533 22.38 -34.61 8.47
CA ASP A 533 22.31 -33.16 8.74
C ASP A 533 23.20 -32.69 9.89
N THR A 534 24.10 -33.53 10.41
CA THR A 534 24.86 -33.24 11.64
C THR A 534 25.60 -31.90 11.58
N GLU A 535 26.26 -31.60 10.45
CA GLU A 535 26.98 -30.34 10.29
C GLU A 535 26.04 -29.13 10.12
N LEU A 536 24.92 -29.31 9.42
CA LEU A 536 23.91 -28.27 9.27
C LEU A 536 23.30 -27.90 10.63
N GLN A 537 22.94 -28.90 11.45
CA GLN A 537 22.43 -28.67 12.81
C GLN A 537 23.46 -27.96 13.71
N ARG A 538 24.73 -28.38 13.65
CA ARG A 538 25.81 -27.69 14.38
C ARG A 538 25.92 -26.23 13.96
N MET A 539 25.88 -25.94 12.66
CA MET A 539 25.97 -24.58 12.16
C MET A 539 24.74 -23.74 12.51
N PHE A 540 23.54 -24.33 12.55
CA PHE A 540 22.35 -23.65 13.05
C PHE A 540 22.45 -23.32 14.53
N ASP A 541 22.93 -24.26 15.36
CA ASP A 541 23.20 -24.01 16.77
C ASP A 541 24.21 -22.87 16.96
N GLU A 542 25.24 -22.80 16.12
CA GLU A 542 26.21 -21.71 16.15
C GLU A 542 25.60 -20.38 15.71
N ALA A 543 24.80 -20.36 14.65
CA ALA A 543 24.10 -19.17 14.20
C ALA A 543 23.12 -18.63 15.24
N MET A 544 22.35 -19.51 15.91
CA MET A 544 21.44 -19.13 17.00
C MET A 544 22.15 -18.55 18.23
N ASN A 545 23.41 -18.91 18.46
CA ASN A 545 24.22 -18.41 19.56
C ASN A 545 25.18 -17.28 19.14
N ALA A 546 25.16 -16.86 17.87
CA ALA A 546 26.02 -15.82 17.35
C ALA A 546 25.61 -14.43 17.86
N GLU A 547 26.56 -13.50 17.86
CA GLU A 547 26.31 -12.11 18.25
C GLU A 547 25.64 -11.38 17.07
N ILE A 548 24.39 -10.94 17.25
CA ILE A 548 23.70 -10.15 16.23
C ILE A 548 24.42 -8.83 16.00
N ILE A 549 24.65 -8.48 14.74
CA ILE A 549 25.33 -7.24 14.38
C ILE A 549 24.38 -6.07 14.63
N ASN A 550 24.82 -5.12 15.45
CA ASN A 550 24.09 -3.88 15.70
C ASN A 550 24.48 -2.81 14.68
N PHE A 551 23.60 -2.56 13.72
CA PHE A 551 23.74 -1.49 12.74
C PHE A 551 23.40 -0.14 13.36
N GLN A 552 24.00 0.92 12.82
CA GLN A 552 23.61 2.29 13.09
C GLN A 552 22.70 2.74 11.94
N PRO A 553 21.40 2.93 12.17
CA PRO A 553 20.51 3.43 11.14
C PRO A 553 20.88 4.88 10.79
N VAL A 554 20.81 5.19 9.49
CA VAL A 554 20.95 6.56 8.99
C VAL A 554 19.62 7.27 9.23
N ALA A 555 19.66 8.30 10.08
CA ALA A 555 18.48 9.10 10.40
C ALA A 555 18.03 9.95 9.19
N GLU A 556 16.74 10.28 9.18
CA GLU A 556 16.15 11.29 8.28
C GLU A 556 16.72 12.70 8.49
#